data_AF-A0A536W421-F1
#
_entry.id   AF-A0A536W421-F1
#
_cell.length_a   1.000
_cell.length_b   1.000
_cell.length_c   1.000
_cell.angle_alpha   90.00
_cell.angle_beta   90.00
_cell.angle_gamma   90.00
#
_symmetry.space_group_name_H-M   'P 1'
#
loop_
_entity.id
_entity.type
_entity.pdbx_description
1 polymer ?
#
loop_
_entity_poly.entity_id
_entity_poly.type
_entity_poly.pdbx_seq_one_letter_code
_entity_poly.pdbx_strand_id
1 'polypeptide(L)'
;MPDNPNPKRPHKLEDHLHGRDYDHSHDADEEVDHDHDHYETDGRLEDNALWIQDHVSLLSVGIDIGSSGTQVIFSRINLRRMGEELSSRYFVVSRETLFQSPVSLTPYRSEELIDDAELGAIIDRAFADAGLHPDNIDTGVVILTGEALRRENAEAIASVLAEQRGEFVCATAGHHMESMLAAFGSGAARVSHDSGKRILNVDIGGGTTKLALVERGKVIATAAVHVGGRLLVIDEARRIVRLDPAGRHLAAQAGFRWSRGDVADAAAMERVAEWMAEAILASVSERSFPAEVQSLFLTEPLPRLDGIDGVMFSGGVAEYVYQRETREFGDMG
;
A
#
# COMPACT_ATOMS: atom_id res chain seq x y z
N MET A 1 -78.68 13.60 -23.24
CA MET A 1 -78.97 14.72 -22.32
C MET A 1 -78.44 14.32 -20.95
N PRO A 2 -77.51 15.05 -20.32
CA PRO A 2 -76.98 16.36 -20.70
C PRO A 2 -75.56 16.30 -21.29
N ASP A 3 -75.26 17.33 -22.06
CA ASP A 3 -73.94 17.66 -22.62
C ASP A 3 -72.88 17.76 -21.53
N ASN A 4 -71.73 17.10 -21.73
CA ASN A 4 -70.54 17.37 -20.92
C ASN A 4 -70.04 18.78 -21.31
N PRO A 5 -70.03 19.77 -20.39
CA PRO A 5 -69.79 21.17 -20.72
C PRO A 5 -68.32 21.52 -21.02
N ASN A 6 -67.47 20.52 -21.27
CA ASN A 6 -66.08 20.75 -21.64
C ASN A 6 -65.63 19.70 -22.68
N PRO A 7 -65.64 20.00 -23.99
CA PRO A 7 -65.09 19.09 -24.98
C PRO A 7 -63.60 18.91 -24.71
N LYS A 8 -63.16 17.65 -24.49
CA LYS A 8 -61.74 17.29 -24.33
C LYS A 8 -60.97 17.80 -25.54
N ARG A 9 -60.11 18.81 -25.35
CA ARG A 9 -59.22 19.27 -26.42
C ARG A 9 -58.16 18.18 -26.65
N PRO A 10 -57.93 17.73 -27.90
CA PRO A 10 -56.72 16.99 -28.20
C PRO A 10 -55.53 17.93 -27.97
N HIS A 11 -54.66 17.60 -27.02
CA HIS A 11 -53.47 18.38 -26.72
C HIS A 11 -52.34 17.98 -27.69
N LYS A 12 -51.46 18.93 -28.00
CA LYS A 12 -50.25 18.69 -28.79
C LYS A 12 -49.05 18.71 -27.86
N LEU A 13 -47.93 18.12 -28.30
CA LEU A 13 -46.66 18.09 -27.56
C LEU A 13 -46.20 19.50 -27.11
N GLU A 14 -46.64 20.52 -27.84
CA GLU A 14 -46.40 21.95 -27.59
C GLU A 14 -47.01 22.45 -26.26
N ASP A 15 -48.09 21.83 -25.78
CA ASP A 15 -48.81 22.24 -24.56
C ASP A 15 -48.05 21.88 -23.26
N HIS A 16 -47.03 21.01 -23.32
CA HIS A 16 -46.17 20.67 -22.19
C HIS A 16 -44.94 21.59 -22.03
N LEU A 17 -44.69 22.51 -22.97
CA LEU A 17 -43.53 23.40 -22.92
C LEU A 17 -43.64 24.51 -21.86
N HIS A 18 -44.86 24.79 -21.36
CA HIS A 18 -45.11 25.86 -20.38
C HIS A 18 -46.02 25.43 -19.21
N GLY A 19 -45.83 24.21 -18.70
CA GLY A 19 -46.06 23.81 -17.30
C GLY A 19 -47.28 24.39 -16.55
N ARG A 20 -48.47 24.38 -17.14
CA ARG A 20 -49.70 24.83 -16.48
C ARG A 20 -50.90 23.93 -16.82
N ASP A 21 -50.87 22.70 -16.33
CA ASP A 21 -52.08 21.98 -15.90
C ASP A 21 -51.65 20.79 -15.02
N TYR A 22 -52.22 20.69 -13.81
CA TYR A 22 -51.73 19.84 -12.71
C TYR A 22 -52.74 18.79 -12.23
N ASP A 23 -53.85 18.54 -12.93
CA ASP A 23 -54.86 17.62 -12.39
C ASP A 23 -55.59 16.83 -13.48
N HIS A 24 -55.27 15.54 -13.60
CA HIS A 24 -56.04 14.58 -14.40
C HIS A 24 -56.24 13.29 -13.59
N SER A 25 -57.49 12.84 -13.46
CA SER A 25 -57.90 11.58 -12.85
C SER A 25 -58.13 10.52 -13.93
N HIS A 26 -57.57 9.32 -13.76
CA HIS A 26 -57.85 8.18 -14.63
C HIS A 26 -59.14 7.49 -14.19
N ASP A 27 -60.20 7.59 -15.01
CA ASP A 27 -61.39 6.75 -14.85
C ASP A 27 -61.07 5.33 -15.36
N ALA A 28 -61.40 4.36 -14.52
CA ALA A 28 -61.26 2.93 -14.78
C ALA A 28 -62.22 2.52 -15.90
N ASP A 29 -61.69 2.28 -17.11
CA ASP A 29 -62.20 1.35 -18.15
C ASP A 29 -61.48 1.55 -19.50
N GLU A 30 -60.16 1.75 -19.49
CA GLU A 30 -59.35 1.59 -20.70
C GLU A 30 -58.29 0.53 -20.41
N GLU A 31 -58.48 -0.65 -21.02
CA GLU A 31 -57.48 -1.72 -21.10
C GLU A 31 -56.26 -1.18 -21.84
N VAL A 32 -55.34 -0.57 -21.09
CA VAL A 32 -54.01 -0.23 -21.59
C VAL A 32 -53.19 -1.51 -21.47
N ASP A 33 -52.93 -2.11 -22.63
CA ASP A 33 -52.00 -3.22 -22.83
C ASP A 33 -50.57 -2.73 -22.48
N HIS A 34 -50.29 -2.64 -21.18
CA HIS A 34 -48.94 -2.56 -20.70
C HIS A 34 -48.37 -3.98 -20.82
N ASP A 35 -47.67 -4.22 -21.94
CA ASP A 35 -46.56 -5.16 -21.99
C ASP A 35 -45.61 -4.76 -20.85
N HIS A 36 -45.91 -5.24 -19.65
CA HIS A 36 -44.93 -5.37 -18.61
C HIS A 36 -43.99 -6.44 -19.11
N ASP A 37 -42.94 -6.01 -19.81
CA ASP A 37 -41.68 -6.73 -19.85
C ASP A 37 -41.34 -7.01 -18.39
N HIS A 38 -41.78 -8.18 -17.92
CA HIS A 38 -41.34 -8.76 -16.67
C HIS A 38 -39.84 -8.98 -16.87
N TYR A 39 -39.04 -7.99 -16.51
CA TYR A 39 -37.61 -8.18 -16.34
C TYR A 39 -37.45 -9.29 -15.31
N GLU A 40 -37.19 -10.50 -15.79
CA GLU A 40 -36.85 -11.64 -14.97
C GLU A 40 -35.72 -11.20 -14.05
N THR A 41 -36.08 -10.96 -12.79
CA THR A 41 -35.17 -10.45 -11.75
C THR A 41 -34.38 -11.62 -11.16
N ASP A 42 -34.10 -12.64 -11.97
CA ASP A 42 -33.49 -13.92 -11.56
C ASP A 42 -32.14 -14.18 -12.26
N GLY A 43 -31.64 -13.21 -13.04
CA GLY A 43 -30.25 -13.19 -13.49
C GLY A 43 -29.29 -12.88 -12.35
N ARG A 44 -28.08 -13.43 -12.39
CA ARG A 44 -27.01 -13.02 -11.45
C ARG A 44 -26.85 -11.51 -11.58
N LEU A 45 -26.71 -10.80 -10.46
CA LEU A 45 -26.47 -9.34 -10.47
C LEU A 45 -25.29 -8.96 -11.37
N GLU A 46 -24.29 -9.84 -11.48
CA GLU A 46 -23.11 -9.73 -12.34
C GLU A 46 -23.42 -9.64 -13.85
N ASP A 47 -24.59 -10.11 -14.29
CA ASP A 47 -25.04 -10.11 -15.69
C ASP A 47 -25.94 -8.91 -16.02
N ASN A 48 -26.29 -8.09 -15.01
CA ASN A 48 -27.13 -6.91 -15.19
C ASN A 48 -26.31 -5.74 -15.77
N ALA A 49 -26.75 -5.17 -16.90
CA ALA A 49 -26.05 -4.07 -17.58
C ALA A 49 -25.84 -2.83 -16.69
N LEU A 50 -26.77 -2.51 -15.79
CA LEU A 50 -26.62 -1.41 -14.83
C LEU A 50 -25.58 -1.75 -13.76
N TRP A 51 -25.51 -3.01 -13.34
CA TRP A 51 -24.50 -3.47 -12.39
C TRP A 51 -23.10 -3.45 -13.00
N ILE A 52 -22.94 -3.93 -14.24
CA ILE A 52 -21.67 -3.90 -14.99
C ILE A 52 -21.21 -2.46 -15.24
N GLN A 53 -22.14 -1.53 -15.49
CA GLN A 53 -21.80 -0.12 -15.68
C GLN A 53 -21.28 0.53 -14.39
N ASP A 54 -21.75 0.06 -13.23
CA ASP A 54 -21.34 0.59 -11.92
C ASP A 54 -20.19 -0.19 -11.27
N HIS A 55 -19.81 -1.36 -11.80
CA HIS A 55 -18.75 -2.22 -11.26
C HIS A 55 -17.67 -2.50 -12.30
N VAL A 56 -16.45 -2.09 -12.01
CA VAL A 56 -15.27 -2.33 -12.85
C VAL A 56 -14.30 -3.22 -12.10
N SER A 57 -13.88 -4.32 -12.71
CA SER A 57 -12.80 -5.16 -12.18
C SER A 57 -11.54 -4.91 -13.00
N LEU A 58 -10.44 -4.54 -12.33
CA LEU A 58 -9.13 -4.34 -12.93
C LEU A 58 -8.16 -5.41 -12.46
N LEU A 59 -7.42 -6.01 -13.38
CA LEU A 59 -6.22 -6.78 -13.07
C LEU A 59 -5.06 -5.81 -12.91
N SER A 60 -4.39 -5.88 -11.76
CA SER A 60 -3.32 -4.97 -11.38
C SER A 60 -2.03 -5.67 -11.00
N VAL A 61 -0.90 -5.00 -11.23
CA VAL A 61 0.41 -5.39 -10.72
C VAL A 61 1.00 -4.32 -9.81
N GLY A 62 1.51 -4.74 -8.65
CA GLY A 62 2.32 -3.90 -7.76
C GLY A 62 3.72 -4.46 -7.68
N ILE A 63 4.72 -3.63 -8.00
CA ILE A 63 6.14 -3.97 -7.92
C ILE A 63 6.77 -3.08 -6.86
N ASP A 64 7.18 -3.67 -5.75
CA ASP A 64 7.93 -2.96 -4.69
C ASP A 64 9.42 -3.28 -4.83
N ILE A 65 10.23 -2.24 -5.03
CA ILE A 65 11.68 -2.30 -5.15
C ILE A 65 12.27 -1.57 -3.94
N GLY A 66 12.57 -2.34 -2.91
CA GLY A 66 13.16 -1.83 -1.68
C GLY A 66 14.67 -1.97 -1.61
N SER A 67 15.23 -1.48 -0.51
CA SER A 67 16.69 -1.47 -0.22
C SER A 67 17.34 -2.87 -0.16
N SER A 68 16.54 -3.91 0.01
CA SER A 68 17.04 -5.26 0.30
C SER A 68 16.19 -6.34 -0.33
N GLY A 69 14.92 -6.05 -0.60
CA GLY A 69 14.00 -6.99 -1.23
C GLY A 69 13.22 -6.32 -2.35
N THR A 70 12.96 -7.10 -3.39
CA THR A 70 12.01 -6.80 -4.45
C THR A 70 10.88 -7.83 -4.39
N GLN A 71 9.63 -7.38 -4.51
CA GLN A 71 8.45 -8.25 -4.52
C GLN A 71 7.44 -7.78 -5.57
N VAL A 72 6.79 -8.75 -6.22
CA VAL A 72 5.73 -8.51 -7.20
C VAL A 72 4.43 -9.12 -6.70
N ILE A 73 3.34 -8.35 -6.75
CA ILE A 73 2.00 -8.77 -6.34
C ILE A 73 1.04 -8.51 -7.50
N PHE A 74 0.26 -9.52 -7.86
CA PHE A 74 -0.86 -9.39 -8.77
C PHE A 74 -2.16 -9.40 -7.99
N SER A 75 -3.05 -8.46 -8.28
CA SER A 75 -4.32 -8.33 -7.58
C SER A 75 -5.47 -8.00 -8.53
N ARG A 76 -6.66 -8.51 -8.20
CA ARG A 76 -7.91 -8.04 -8.79
C ARG A 76 -8.49 -6.94 -7.91
N ILE A 77 -8.70 -5.76 -8.48
CA ILE A 77 -9.29 -4.61 -7.80
C ILE A 77 -10.71 -4.44 -8.32
N ASN A 78 -11.70 -4.59 -7.45
CA ASN A 78 -13.08 -4.30 -7.79
C ASN A 78 -13.41 -2.87 -7.37
N LEU A 79 -13.86 -2.09 -8.34
CA LEU A 79 -14.26 -0.71 -8.21
C LEU A 79 -15.77 -0.62 -8.33
N ARG A 80 -16.39 0.25 -7.53
CA ARG A 80 -17.81 0.57 -7.66
C ARG A 80 -18.03 2.08 -7.75
N ARG A 81 -18.93 2.50 -8.64
CA ARG A 81 -19.46 3.86 -8.69
C ARG A 81 -20.59 4.02 -7.68
N MET A 82 -20.52 5.07 -6.85
CA MET A 82 -21.58 5.40 -5.89
C MET A 82 -22.72 6.11 -6.63
N GLY A 83 -23.67 5.34 -7.16
CA GLY A 83 -24.73 5.83 -8.06
C GLY A 83 -25.72 6.84 -7.46
N GLU A 84 -25.83 6.93 -6.13
CA GLU A 84 -26.79 7.84 -5.47
C GLU A 84 -26.38 9.32 -5.52
N GLU A 85 -25.11 9.66 -5.82
CA GLU A 85 -24.60 11.04 -5.75
C GLU A 85 -24.24 11.69 -7.10
N LEU A 86 -24.65 11.12 -8.26
CA LEU A 86 -24.25 11.61 -9.61
C LEU A 86 -22.72 11.75 -9.78
N SER A 87 -21.92 11.07 -8.95
CA SER A 87 -20.47 11.18 -8.94
C SER A 87 -19.86 10.23 -9.99
N SER A 88 -18.95 10.74 -10.81
CA SER A 88 -18.16 9.91 -11.75
C SER A 88 -17.04 9.13 -11.05
N ARG A 89 -16.90 9.24 -9.72
CA ARG A 89 -15.80 8.62 -8.98
C ARG A 89 -16.10 7.16 -8.68
N TYR A 90 -15.16 6.31 -9.09
CA TYR A 90 -15.07 4.92 -8.65
C TYR A 90 -14.34 4.84 -7.31
N PHE A 91 -14.82 3.96 -6.44
CA PHE A 91 -14.19 3.62 -5.16
C PHE A 91 -13.79 2.15 -5.17
N VAL A 92 -12.62 1.83 -4.60
CA VAL A 92 -12.21 0.44 -4.38
C VAL A 92 -13.11 -0.19 -3.33
N VAL A 93 -13.87 -1.21 -3.73
CA VAL A 93 -14.77 -1.95 -2.83
C VAL A 93 -14.16 -3.27 -2.37
N SER A 94 -13.28 -3.88 -3.16
CA SER A 94 -12.49 -5.02 -2.71
C SER A 94 -11.18 -5.17 -3.50
N ARG A 95 -10.22 -5.84 -2.87
CA ARG A 95 -8.95 -6.24 -3.47
C ARG A 95 -8.70 -7.70 -3.15
N GLU A 96 -8.50 -8.51 -4.18
CA GLU A 96 -8.14 -9.92 -4.07
C GLU A 96 -6.70 -10.11 -4.57
N THR A 97 -5.84 -10.71 -3.75
CA THR A 97 -4.47 -11.07 -4.17
C THR A 97 -4.52 -12.38 -4.96
N LEU A 98 -4.15 -12.31 -6.24
CA LEU A 98 -4.15 -13.47 -7.14
C LEU A 98 -2.83 -14.25 -7.05
N PHE A 99 -1.72 -13.52 -6.95
CA PHE A 99 -0.40 -14.08 -6.79
C PHE A 99 0.51 -13.09 -6.06
N GLN A 100 1.42 -13.61 -5.26
CA GLN A 100 2.46 -12.85 -4.60
C GLN A 100 3.78 -13.61 -4.75
N SER A 101 4.79 -12.97 -5.35
CA SER A 101 6.09 -13.59 -5.53
C SER A 101 6.79 -13.79 -4.18
N PRO A 102 7.71 -14.77 -4.07
CA PRO A 102 8.71 -14.75 -3.01
C PRO A 102 9.46 -13.40 -3.01
N VAL A 103 9.91 -12.97 -1.84
CA VAL A 103 10.81 -11.80 -1.74
C VAL A 103 12.16 -12.21 -2.32
N SER A 104 12.57 -11.52 -3.39
CA SER A 104 13.89 -11.67 -3.98
C SER A 104 14.81 -10.58 -3.46
N LEU A 105 16.10 -10.83 -3.31
CA LEU A 105 17.04 -9.74 -2.97
C LEU A 105 17.06 -8.72 -4.10
N THR A 106 17.03 -7.43 -3.75
CA THR A 106 17.17 -6.37 -4.76
C THR A 106 18.58 -6.47 -5.36
N PRO A 107 18.71 -6.66 -6.69
CA PRO A 107 20.00 -6.90 -7.30
C PRO A 107 20.74 -5.58 -7.48
N TYR A 108 21.91 -5.46 -6.87
CA TYR A 108 22.78 -4.29 -6.99
C TYR A 108 24.03 -4.65 -7.78
N ARG A 109 24.31 -3.89 -8.84
CA ARG A 109 25.55 -4.02 -9.63
C ARG A 109 26.73 -3.34 -8.92
N SER A 110 26.45 -2.28 -8.16
CA SER A 110 27.42 -1.55 -7.34
C SER A 110 26.72 -0.89 -6.15
N GLU A 111 27.47 -0.16 -5.30
CA GLU A 111 26.88 0.65 -4.22
C GLU A 111 25.91 1.73 -4.75
N GLU A 112 26.09 2.16 -6.00
CA GLU A 112 25.36 3.27 -6.63
C GLU A 112 24.29 2.82 -7.63
N LEU A 113 24.35 1.57 -8.12
CA LEU A 113 23.54 1.08 -9.23
C LEU A 113 22.80 -0.22 -8.91
N ILE A 114 21.51 -0.25 -9.27
CA ILE A 114 20.69 -1.47 -9.32
C ILE A 114 21.00 -2.20 -10.64
N ASP A 115 21.04 -3.53 -10.63
CA ASP A 115 21.16 -4.32 -11.86
C ASP A 115 19.79 -4.46 -12.54
N ASP A 116 19.58 -3.69 -13.60
CA ASP A 116 18.34 -3.59 -14.37
C ASP A 116 17.96 -4.90 -15.07
N ALA A 117 18.94 -5.65 -15.56
CA ALA A 117 18.71 -6.91 -16.25
C ALA A 117 18.28 -8.01 -15.27
N GLU A 118 18.95 -8.12 -14.12
CA GLU A 118 18.58 -9.08 -13.08
C GLU A 118 17.22 -8.72 -12.45
N LEU A 119 16.95 -7.43 -12.25
CA LEU A 119 15.64 -6.96 -11.79
C LEU A 119 14.53 -7.30 -12.78
N GLY A 120 14.76 -7.09 -14.08
CA GLY A 120 13.82 -7.52 -15.13
C GLY A 120 13.52 -9.02 -15.08
N ALA A 121 14.55 -9.84 -14.88
CA ALA A 121 14.40 -11.29 -14.76
C ALA A 121 13.60 -11.72 -13.52
N ILE A 122 13.70 -10.99 -12.40
CA ILE A 122 12.86 -11.21 -11.20
C ILE A 122 11.39 -10.99 -11.54
N ILE A 123 11.09 -9.89 -12.24
CA ILE A 123 9.71 -9.53 -12.62
C ILE A 123 9.16 -10.51 -13.67
N ASP A 124 9.93 -10.86 -14.70
CA ASP A 124 9.55 -11.86 -15.71
C ASP A 124 9.18 -13.20 -15.10
N ARG A 125 9.97 -13.63 -14.11
CA ARG A 125 9.69 -14.87 -13.38
C ARG A 125 8.38 -14.77 -12.60
N ALA A 126 8.12 -13.62 -11.96
CA ALA A 126 6.86 -13.43 -11.25
C ALA A 126 5.64 -13.48 -12.19
N PHE A 127 5.72 -12.91 -13.40
CA PHE A 127 4.67 -13.05 -14.42
C PHE A 127 4.48 -14.50 -14.86
N ALA A 128 5.58 -15.20 -15.14
CA ALA A 128 5.55 -16.61 -15.54
C ALA A 128 4.95 -17.50 -14.44
N ASP A 129 5.38 -17.32 -13.19
CA ASP A 129 4.89 -18.07 -12.02
C ASP A 129 3.41 -17.78 -11.73
N ALA A 130 2.96 -16.55 -11.98
CA ALA A 130 1.56 -16.17 -11.87
C ALA A 130 0.69 -16.67 -13.05
N GLY A 131 1.31 -17.14 -14.15
CA GLY A 131 0.60 -17.49 -15.38
C GLY A 131 -0.08 -16.30 -16.07
N LEU A 132 0.45 -15.09 -15.87
CA LEU A 132 -0.10 -13.85 -16.41
C LEU A 132 0.80 -13.29 -17.51
N HIS A 133 0.18 -12.70 -18.53
CA HIS A 133 0.88 -11.96 -19.57
C HIS A 133 0.78 -10.45 -19.28
N PRO A 134 1.83 -9.63 -19.51
CA PRO A 134 1.77 -8.18 -19.32
C PRO A 134 0.58 -7.51 -20.02
N ASP A 135 0.24 -7.93 -21.24
CA ASP A 135 -0.91 -7.40 -22.00
C ASP A 135 -2.28 -7.62 -21.33
N ASN A 136 -2.37 -8.51 -20.34
CA ASN A 136 -3.60 -8.74 -19.59
C ASN A 136 -3.73 -7.83 -18.36
N ILE A 137 -2.70 -7.05 -18.03
CA ILE A 137 -2.70 -6.15 -16.88
C ILE A 137 -3.33 -4.81 -17.26
N ASP A 138 -4.42 -4.45 -16.61
CA ASP A 138 -5.13 -3.19 -16.87
C ASP A 138 -4.39 -1.98 -16.28
N THR A 139 -3.69 -2.17 -15.16
CA THR A 139 -2.99 -1.09 -14.45
C THR A 139 -1.84 -1.62 -13.61
N GLY A 140 -0.83 -0.78 -13.35
CA GLY A 140 0.26 -1.18 -12.49
C GLY A 140 0.92 -0.02 -11.78
N VAL A 141 1.56 -0.34 -10.66
CA VAL A 141 2.39 0.59 -9.91
C VAL A 141 3.75 -0.01 -9.64
N VAL A 142 4.80 0.76 -9.92
CA VAL A 142 6.16 0.46 -9.50
C VAL A 142 6.51 1.43 -8.37
N ILE A 143 6.84 0.91 -7.20
CA ILE A 143 7.20 1.70 -6.03
C ILE A 143 8.67 1.45 -5.73
N LEU A 144 9.47 2.53 -5.75
CA LEU A 144 10.85 2.50 -5.28
C LEU A 144 10.91 3.06 -3.85
N THR A 145 11.51 2.29 -2.96
CA THR A 145 11.56 2.58 -1.51
C THR A 145 13.00 2.57 -0.96
N GLY A 146 13.20 3.34 0.10
CA GLY A 146 14.39 3.35 0.94
C GLY A 146 15.64 3.73 0.17
N GLU A 147 16.69 2.94 0.35
CA GLU A 147 18.00 3.15 -0.23
C GLU A 147 18.02 2.88 -1.74
N ALA A 148 17.12 2.04 -2.26
CA ALA A 148 16.98 1.82 -3.71
C ALA A 148 16.65 3.13 -4.44
N LEU A 149 15.92 4.05 -3.80
CA LEU A 149 15.58 5.34 -4.36
C LEU A 149 16.80 6.27 -4.55
N ARG A 150 17.86 6.09 -3.74
CA ARG A 150 19.06 6.93 -3.79
C ARG A 150 20.02 6.54 -4.92
N ARG A 151 19.71 5.47 -5.65
CA ARG A 151 20.56 4.91 -6.71
C ARG A 151 20.47 5.77 -7.95
N GLU A 152 21.59 5.95 -8.64
CA GLU A 152 21.68 6.86 -9.78
C GLU A 152 20.73 6.45 -10.91
N ASN A 153 20.50 5.15 -11.06
CA ASN A 153 19.62 4.60 -12.10
C ASN A 153 18.19 4.30 -11.64
N ALA A 154 17.78 4.73 -10.44
CA ALA A 154 16.44 4.48 -9.91
C ALA A 154 15.34 5.02 -10.84
N GLU A 155 15.49 6.26 -11.32
CA GLU A 155 14.54 6.92 -12.23
C GLU A 155 14.49 6.25 -13.62
N ALA A 156 15.65 5.79 -14.12
CA ALA A 156 15.72 5.07 -15.38
C ALA A 156 15.01 3.71 -15.31
N ILE A 157 15.22 2.96 -14.22
CA ILE A 157 14.56 1.66 -13.99
C ILE A 157 13.05 1.84 -13.87
N ALA A 158 12.61 2.82 -13.08
CA ALA A 158 11.23 3.25 -12.97
C ALA A 158 10.57 3.47 -14.34
N SER A 159 11.23 4.24 -15.20
CA SER A 159 10.73 4.60 -16.53
C SER A 159 10.68 3.39 -17.47
N VAL A 160 11.73 2.57 -17.49
CA VAL A 160 11.81 1.38 -18.34
C VAL A 160 10.74 0.35 -17.96
N LEU A 161 10.53 0.11 -16.66
CA LEU A 161 9.50 -0.79 -16.18
C LEU A 161 8.08 -0.29 -16.50
N ALA A 162 7.89 1.04 -16.47
CA ALA A 162 6.63 1.68 -16.81
C ALA A 162 6.36 1.77 -18.33
N GLU A 163 7.37 1.67 -19.19
CA GLU A 163 7.15 1.69 -20.65
C GLU A 163 7.04 0.28 -21.25
N GLN A 164 7.82 -0.68 -20.77
CA GLN A 164 7.97 -1.98 -21.42
C GLN A 164 6.84 -2.98 -21.11
N ARG A 165 6.01 -2.74 -20.10
CA ARG A 165 5.15 -3.79 -19.51
C ARG A 165 3.68 -3.38 -19.28
N GLY A 166 3.29 -2.18 -19.74
CA GLY A 166 1.94 -1.59 -19.61
C GLY A 166 2.04 -0.12 -19.20
N GLU A 167 0.97 0.69 -19.29
CA GLU A 167 0.95 2.08 -18.78
C GLU A 167 1.00 2.11 -17.24
N PHE A 168 2.14 1.76 -16.65
CA PHE A 168 2.28 1.72 -15.20
C PHE A 168 2.68 3.08 -14.64
N VAL A 169 2.15 3.39 -13.47
CA VAL A 169 2.56 4.59 -12.74
C VAL A 169 3.80 4.23 -11.91
N CYS A 170 4.92 4.89 -12.19
CA CYS A 170 6.02 4.84 -11.25
C CYS A 170 5.82 5.88 -10.15
N ALA A 171 5.89 5.43 -8.90
CA ALA A 171 5.85 6.27 -7.73
C ALA A 171 7.13 6.08 -6.91
N THR A 172 7.82 7.18 -6.67
CA THR A 172 8.85 7.25 -5.65
C THR A 172 8.19 7.46 -4.29
N ALA A 173 8.43 6.56 -3.35
CA ALA A 173 7.92 6.71 -1.99
C ALA A 173 9.00 7.26 -1.07
N GLY A 174 8.90 8.54 -0.72
CA GLY A 174 9.65 9.09 0.41
C GLY A 174 9.21 8.48 1.74
N HIS A 175 9.94 8.75 2.82
CA HIS A 175 9.70 8.15 4.13
C HIS A 175 8.27 8.30 4.67
N HIS A 176 7.61 9.43 4.45
CA HIS A 176 6.21 9.63 4.85
C HIS A 176 5.26 8.70 4.08
N MET A 177 5.47 8.53 2.76
CA MET A 177 4.65 7.65 1.92
C MET A 177 4.83 6.19 2.33
N GLU A 178 6.08 5.74 2.55
CA GLU A 178 6.36 4.40 3.06
C GLU A 178 5.69 4.14 4.41
N SER A 179 5.73 5.12 5.32
CA SER A 179 5.07 5.01 6.63
C SER A 179 3.55 4.87 6.50
N MET A 180 2.93 5.63 5.59
CA MET A 180 1.51 5.50 5.30
C MET A 180 1.18 4.12 4.70
N LEU A 181 1.94 3.68 3.69
CA LEU A 181 1.76 2.38 3.05
C LEU A 181 1.92 1.24 4.05
N ALA A 182 2.90 1.32 4.95
CA ALA A 182 3.08 0.36 6.04
C ALA A 182 1.86 0.29 6.97
N ALA A 183 1.28 1.42 7.35
CA ALA A 183 0.10 1.46 8.22
C ALA A 183 -1.17 0.86 7.55
N PHE A 184 -1.32 1.04 6.24
CA PHE A 184 -2.39 0.40 5.49
C PHE A 184 -2.11 -1.09 5.25
N GLY A 185 -0.88 -1.43 4.86
CA GLY A 185 -0.44 -2.79 4.56
C GLY A 185 -0.45 -3.72 5.76
N SER A 186 -0.10 -3.22 6.95
CA SER A 186 -0.18 -3.96 8.22
C SER A 186 -1.60 -4.17 8.73
N GLY A 187 -2.56 -3.41 8.18
CA GLY A 187 -3.94 -3.38 8.66
C GLY A 187 -4.17 -2.46 9.86
N ALA A 188 -3.17 -1.70 10.33
CA ALA A 188 -3.34 -0.75 11.44
C ALA A 188 -4.44 0.29 11.18
N ALA A 189 -4.56 0.78 9.94
CA ALA A 189 -5.66 1.65 9.52
C ALA A 189 -7.04 0.98 9.71
N ARG A 190 -7.19 -0.27 9.26
CA ARG A 190 -8.44 -1.01 9.42
C ARG A 190 -8.76 -1.26 10.89
N VAL A 191 -7.79 -1.73 11.68
CA VAL A 191 -7.98 -1.98 13.12
C VAL A 191 -8.38 -0.69 13.85
N SER A 192 -7.74 0.44 13.54
CA SER A 192 -8.09 1.74 14.12
C SER A 192 -9.50 2.19 13.73
N HIS A 193 -9.93 1.95 12.50
CA HIS A 193 -11.28 2.26 12.04
C HIS A 193 -12.33 1.43 12.78
N ASP A 194 -12.18 0.11 12.76
CA ASP A 194 -13.18 -0.85 13.25
C ASP A 194 -13.34 -0.79 14.78
N SER A 195 -12.24 -0.54 15.50
CA SER A 195 -12.24 -0.50 16.96
C SER A 195 -12.32 0.91 17.56
N GLY A 196 -12.21 1.95 16.73
CA GLY A 196 -12.12 3.35 17.18
C GLY A 196 -10.84 3.70 17.96
N LYS A 197 -9.87 2.78 18.02
CA LYS A 197 -8.62 2.93 18.78
C LYS A 197 -7.59 3.78 18.05
N ARG A 198 -6.77 4.50 18.80
CA ARG A 198 -5.56 5.15 18.30
C ARG A 198 -4.39 4.16 18.32
N ILE A 199 -3.84 3.88 17.14
CA ILE A 199 -2.83 2.83 16.94
C ILE A 199 -1.52 3.47 16.47
N LEU A 200 -0.40 3.01 17.02
CA LEU A 200 0.93 3.27 16.47
C LEU A 200 1.40 2.05 15.67
N ASN A 201 1.66 2.25 14.39
CA ASN A 201 2.33 1.26 13.56
C ASN A 201 3.84 1.50 13.60
N VAL A 202 4.62 0.45 13.87
CA VAL A 202 6.08 0.42 13.87
C VAL A 202 6.54 -0.60 12.84
N ASP A 203 6.92 -0.14 11.66
CA ASP A 203 7.39 -0.99 10.56
C ASP A 203 8.92 -1.10 10.57
N ILE A 204 9.46 -2.25 10.97
CA ILE A 204 10.89 -2.46 11.10
C ILE A 204 11.40 -3.17 9.83
N GLY A 205 11.97 -2.37 8.93
CA GLY A 205 12.56 -2.82 7.68
C GLY A 205 14.05 -3.13 7.78
N GLY A 206 14.66 -3.42 6.62
CA GLY A 206 16.10 -3.70 6.55
C GLY A 206 16.99 -2.46 6.77
N GLY A 207 16.60 -1.29 6.28
CA GLY A 207 17.40 -0.07 6.40
C GLY A 207 16.87 0.96 7.40
N THR A 208 15.55 0.97 7.62
CA THR A 208 14.89 2.02 8.41
C THR A 208 13.67 1.45 9.12
N THR A 209 13.24 2.12 10.17
CA THR A 209 11.97 1.85 10.84
C THR A 209 11.00 2.99 10.55
N LYS A 210 9.80 2.65 10.09
CA LYS A 210 8.73 3.60 9.80
C LYS A 210 7.74 3.64 10.94
N LEU A 211 7.29 4.84 11.25
CA LEU A 211 6.35 5.11 12.32
C LEU A 211 5.13 5.78 11.72
N ALA A 212 3.94 5.29 12.05
CA ALA A 212 2.70 5.91 11.64
C ALA A 212 1.70 5.91 12.80
N LEU A 213 1.22 7.09 13.13
CA LEU A 213 0.15 7.27 14.09
C LEU A 213 -1.19 7.27 13.37
N VAL A 214 -2.07 6.37 13.77
CA VAL A 214 -3.34 6.11 13.10
C VAL A 214 -4.49 6.36 14.07
N GLU A 215 -5.49 7.13 13.63
CA GLU A 215 -6.70 7.40 14.39
C GLU A 215 -7.93 7.36 13.48
N ARG A 216 -8.97 6.62 13.89
CA ARG A 216 -10.22 6.42 13.12
C ARG A 216 -9.98 5.99 11.68
N GLY A 217 -8.95 5.16 11.48
CA GLY A 217 -8.51 4.66 10.18
C GLY A 217 -7.78 5.66 9.30
N LYS A 218 -7.39 6.82 9.82
CA LYS A 218 -6.58 7.82 9.11
C LYS A 218 -5.19 7.90 9.70
N VAL A 219 -4.18 7.99 8.85
CA VAL A 219 -2.81 8.29 9.27
C VAL A 219 -2.73 9.78 9.59
N ILE A 220 -2.47 10.11 10.86
CA ILE A 220 -2.46 11.49 11.37
C ILE A 220 -1.05 12.08 11.33
N ALA A 221 -0.04 11.25 11.57
CA ALA A 221 1.36 11.65 11.53
C ALA A 221 2.24 10.46 11.16
N THR A 222 3.38 10.75 10.58
CA THR A 222 4.39 9.74 10.21
C THR A 222 5.78 10.23 10.60
N ALA A 223 6.67 9.29 10.89
CA ALA A 223 8.08 9.56 11.09
C ALA A 223 8.92 8.38 10.60
N ALA A 224 10.20 8.61 10.34
CA ALA A 224 11.15 7.53 10.03
C ALA A 224 12.45 7.71 10.80
N VAL A 225 12.99 6.58 11.26
CA VAL A 225 14.29 6.52 11.95
C VAL A 225 15.23 5.56 11.20
N HIS A 226 16.52 5.91 11.17
CA HIS A 226 17.56 5.20 10.44
C HIS A 226 18.09 3.97 11.21
N VAL A 227 17.16 3.10 11.61
CA VAL A 227 17.43 1.83 12.29
C VAL A 227 16.72 0.72 11.53
N GLY A 228 17.44 -0.31 11.10
CA GLY A 228 16.87 -1.45 10.40
C GLY A 228 17.77 -2.70 10.51
N GLY A 229 17.18 -3.86 10.30
CA GLY A 229 17.81 -5.16 10.58
C GLY A 229 18.94 -5.56 9.62
N ARG A 230 19.10 -4.91 8.47
CA ARG A 230 20.02 -5.34 7.40
C ARG A 230 21.12 -4.33 7.07
N LEU A 231 21.36 -3.38 7.96
CA LEU A 231 22.43 -2.38 7.86
C LEU A 231 23.84 -2.98 8.06
N LEU A 232 23.92 -4.21 8.56
CA LEU A 232 25.12 -5.01 8.74
C LEU A 232 24.78 -6.45 8.37
N VAL A 233 25.66 -7.12 7.61
CA VAL A 233 25.54 -8.55 7.27
C VAL A 233 26.87 -9.25 7.50
N ILE A 234 26.83 -10.42 8.12
CA ILE A 234 27.96 -11.34 8.36
C ILE A 234 27.83 -12.62 7.53
N ASP A 235 28.97 -13.23 7.22
CA ASP A 235 29.03 -14.58 6.65
C ASP A 235 28.98 -15.67 7.74
N GLU A 236 29.04 -16.95 7.33
CA GLU A 236 29.09 -18.12 8.22
C GLU A 236 30.29 -18.11 9.17
N ALA A 237 31.39 -17.42 8.81
CA ALA A 237 32.56 -17.23 9.63
C ALA A 237 32.47 -15.98 10.54
N ARG A 238 31.27 -15.36 10.61
CA ARG A 238 30.97 -14.12 11.32
C ARG A 238 31.75 -12.90 10.86
N ARG A 239 32.27 -12.92 9.63
CA ARG A 239 32.93 -11.77 9.04
C ARG A 239 31.90 -10.85 8.44
N ILE A 240 32.04 -9.56 8.73
CA ILE A 240 31.19 -8.53 8.17
C ILE A 240 31.43 -8.45 6.66
N VAL A 241 30.47 -8.93 5.88
CA VAL A 241 30.50 -8.91 4.40
C VAL A 241 29.85 -7.66 3.84
N ARG A 242 28.92 -7.06 4.59
CA ARG A 242 28.29 -5.77 4.28
C ARG A 242 28.19 -4.93 5.56
N LEU A 243 28.56 -3.66 5.45
CA LEU A 243 28.42 -2.68 6.53
C LEU A 243 28.07 -1.32 5.95
N ASP A 244 26.79 -0.97 6.03
CA ASP A 244 26.32 0.30 5.53
C ASP A 244 26.82 1.43 6.44
N PRO A 245 26.97 2.68 5.95
CA PRO A 245 27.40 3.80 6.77
C PRO A 245 26.55 4.00 8.04
N ALA A 246 25.23 3.76 7.92
CA ALA A 246 24.32 3.78 9.06
C ALA A 246 24.60 2.62 10.02
N GLY A 247 24.76 1.38 9.54
CA GLY A 247 25.12 0.24 10.38
C GLY A 247 26.42 0.46 11.17
N ARG A 248 27.44 1.04 10.52
CA ARG A 248 28.68 1.46 11.19
C ARG A 248 28.43 2.50 12.28
N HIS A 249 27.52 3.45 12.03
CA HIS A 249 27.14 4.45 13.03
C HIS A 249 26.45 3.80 14.24
N LEU A 250 25.45 2.93 14.02
CA LEU A 250 24.74 2.25 15.13
C LEU A 250 25.70 1.35 15.94
N ALA A 251 26.61 0.63 15.27
CA ALA A 251 27.65 -0.15 15.93
C ALA A 251 28.55 0.73 16.83
N ALA A 252 28.92 1.93 16.37
CA ALA A 252 29.71 2.88 17.14
C ALA A 252 28.98 3.39 18.38
N GLN A 253 27.67 3.60 18.30
CA GLN A 253 26.84 3.96 19.46
C GLN A 253 26.81 2.83 20.51
N ALA A 254 26.84 1.57 20.07
CA ALA A 254 26.96 0.42 20.97
C ALA A 254 28.41 0.13 21.42
N GLY A 255 29.38 0.96 21.02
CA GLY A 255 30.78 0.90 21.44
C GLY A 255 31.72 0.09 20.53
N PHE A 256 31.29 -0.25 19.31
CA PHE A 256 32.08 -1.03 18.36
C PHE A 256 32.56 -0.18 17.17
N ARG A 257 33.83 -0.33 16.79
CA ARG A 257 34.41 0.33 15.61
C ARG A 257 34.70 -0.68 14.52
N TRP A 258 33.64 -1.14 13.86
CA TRP A 258 33.74 -2.15 12.82
C TRP A 258 34.00 -1.59 11.43
N SER A 259 34.69 -2.39 10.65
CA SER A 259 34.91 -2.27 9.22
C SER A 259 34.52 -3.57 8.52
N ARG A 260 34.27 -3.50 7.21
CA ARG A 260 34.05 -4.70 6.40
C ARG A 260 35.27 -5.63 6.51
N GLY A 261 35.02 -6.91 6.73
CA GLY A 261 36.03 -7.95 6.97
C GLY A 261 36.34 -8.25 8.44
N ASP A 262 35.96 -7.36 9.35
CA ASP A 262 36.06 -7.60 10.79
C ASP A 262 35.13 -8.74 11.22
N VAL A 263 35.43 -9.37 12.35
CA VAL A 263 34.60 -10.41 12.95
C VAL A 263 33.66 -9.77 13.97
N ALA A 264 32.36 -9.93 13.79
CA ALA A 264 31.34 -9.54 14.76
C ALA A 264 30.83 -10.81 15.46
N ASP A 265 31.30 -11.07 16.69
CA ASP A 265 30.82 -12.22 17.44
C ASP A 265 29.35 -12.05 17.89
N ALA A 266 28.72 -13.15 18.31
CA ALA A 266 27.30 -13.17 18.65
C ALA A 266 26.96 -12.20 19.80
N ALA A 267 27.82 -12.09 20.82
CA ALA A 267 27.57 -11.20 21.94
C ALA A 267 27.67 -9.72 21.53
N ALA A 268 28.59 -9.40 20.63
CA ALA A 268 28.72 -8.05 20.09
C ALA A 268 27.54 -7.70 19.18
N MET A 269 27.10 -8.62 18.33
CA MET A 269 25.88 -8.45 17.53
C MET A 269 24.66 -8.22 18.42
N GLU A 270 24.47 -9.04 19.47
CA GLU A 270 23.36 -8.90 20.42
C GLU A 270 23.36 -7.52 21.10
N ARG A 271 24.53 -7.02 21.51
CA ARG A 271 24.65 -5.66 22.08
C ARG A 271 24.28 -4.55 21.10
N VAL A 272 24.60 -4.70 19.82
CA VAL A 272 24.19 -3.70 18.81
C VAL A 272 22.69 -3.80 18.54
N ALA A 273 22.14 -5.01 18.47
CA ALA A 273 20.70 -5.24 18.29
C ALA A 273 19.88 -4.68 19.46
N GLU A 274 20.34 -4.88 20.69
CA GLU A 274 19.73 -4.35 21.91
C GLU A 274 19.72 -2.81 21.88
N TRP A 275 20.85 -2.18 21.57
CA TRP A 275 20.94 -0.73 21.43
C TRP A 275 20.01 -0.20 20.32
N MET A 276 19.91 -0.91 19.19
CA MET A 276 18.99 -0.55 18.10
C MET A 276 17.53 -0.63 18.54
N ALA A 277 17.14 -1.68 19.27
CA ALA A 277 15.80 -1.84 19.81
C ALA A 277 15.47 -0.74 20.82
N GLU A 278 16.40 -0.42 21.73
CA GLU A 278 16.26 0.70 22.67
C GLU A 278 16.09 2.04 21.96
N ALA A 279 16.85 2.29 20.88
CA ALA A 279 16.72 3.51 20.08
C ALA A 279 15.34 3.62 19.41
N ILE A 280 14.79 2.51 18.89
CA ILE A 280 13.42 2.49 18.34
C ILE A 280 12.41 2.79 19.46
N LEU A 281 12.53 2.16 20.62
CA LEU A 281 11.62 2.39 21.75
C LEU A 281 11.70 3.84 22.26
N ALA A 282 12.90 4.41 22.39
CA ALA A 282 13.10 5.80 22.78
C ALA A 282 12.45 6.76 21.78
N SER A 283 12.52 6.47 20.48
CA SER A 283 11.92 7.29 19.42
C SER A 283 10.39 7.40 19.50
N VAL A 284 9.73 6.48 20.22
CA VAL A 284 8.26 6.45 20.38
C VAL A 284 7.78 6.58 21.83
N SER A 285 8.69 6.65 22.81
CA SER A 285 8.31 6.68 24.23
C SER A 285 8.69 7.98 24.94
N GLU A 286 9.69 8.71 24.43
CA GLU A 286 10.24 9.87 25.12
C GLU A 286 9.69 11.20 24.62
N ARG A 287 9.52 12.16 25.54
CA ARG A 287 9.14 13.54 25.20
C ARG A 287 10.30 14.36 24.64
N SER A 288 11.53 13.96 24.97
CA SER A 288 12.78 14.56 24.52
C SER A 288 13.75 13.41 24.33
N PHE A 289 14.38 13.34 23.16
CA PHE A 289 15.28 12.24 22.82
C PHE A 289 16.71 12.56 23.27
N PRO A 290 17.50 11.55 23.65
CA PRO A 290 18.96 11.67 23.67
C PRO A 290 19.49 12.13 22.31
N ALA A 291 20.62 12.84 22.28
CA ALA A 291 21.15 13.42 21.04
C ALA A 291 21.47 12.35 19.99
N GLU A 292 21.92 11.19 20.44
CA GLU A 292 22.16 10.00 19.65
C GLU A 292 20.89 9.51 18.94
N VAL A 293 19.75 9.41 19.64
CA VAL A 293 18.46 9.01 19.05
C VAL A 293 17.91 10.10 18.15
N GLN A 294 18.03 11.37 18.55
CA GLN A 294 17.59 12.50 17.73
C GLN A 294 18.28 12.51 16.36
N SER A 295 19.57 12.15 16.32
CA SER A 295 20.35 12.09 15.08
C SER A 295 19.91 10.99 14.09
N LEU A 296 19.13 10.01 14.55
CA LEU A 296 18.64 8.91 13.73
C LEU A 296 17.38 9.28 12.94
N PHE A 297 16.68 10.36 13.29
CA PHE A 297 15.47 10.76 12.60
C PHE A 297 15.76 11.20 11.16
N LEU A 298 15.07 10.56 10.21
CA LEU A 298 15.14 10.87 8.79
C LEU A 298 14.05 11.86 8.36
N THR A 299 13.07 12.07 9.23
CA THR A 299 11.97 13.04 9.11
C THR A 299 11.73 13.67 10.48
N GLU A 300 10.80 14.61 10.59
CA GLU A 300 10.36 15.11 11.88
C GLU A 300 9.85 13.97 12.78
N PRO A 301 10.11 14.02 14.10
CA PRO A 301 9.53 13.07 15.06
C PRO A 301 8.01 13.14 15.06
N LEU A 302 7.38 12.04 15.50
CA LEU A 302 5.93 12.03 15.71
C LEU A 302 5.54 13.11 16.75
N PRO A 303 4.34 13.71 16.61
CA PRO A 303 3.78 14.55 17.65
C PRO A 303 3.53 13.71 18.92
N ARG A 304 3.16 14.37 20.03
CA ARG A 304 2.93 13.68 21.30
C ARG A 304 2.05 12.43 21.14
N LEU A 305 2.59 11.33 21.64
CA LEU A 305 1.99 10.00 21.62
C LEU A 305 1.09 9.77 22.85
N ASP A 306 0.41 10.83 23.32
CA ASP A 306 -0.55 10.72 24.41
C ASP A 306 -1.78 9.93 23.92
N GLY A 307 -2.29 8.98 24.71
CA GLY A 307 -3.53 8.27 24.39
C GLY A 307 -3.42 7.25 23.26
N ILE A 308 -2.31 6.52 23.18
CA ILE A 308 -2.19 5.35 22.29
C ILE A 308 -2.86 4.15 22.95
N ASP A 309 -3.80 3.54 22.24
CA ASP A 309 -4.57 2.37 22.70
C ASP A 309 -3.93 1.04 22.28
N GLY A 310 -3.02 1.06 21.31
CA GLY A 310 -2.33 -0.12 20.82
C GLY A 310 -1.13 0.18 19.92
N VAL A 311 -0.20 -0.77 19.89
CA VAL A 311 0.97 -0.75 19.00
C VAL A 311 0.90 -1.98 18.10
N MET A 312 1.15 -1.79 16.82
CA MET A 312 1.28 -2.86 15.83
C MET A 312 2.67 -2.80 15.22
N PHE A 313 3.35 -3.95 15.20
CA PHE A 313 4.63 -4.10 14.50
C PHE A 313 4.40 -4.67 13.10
N SER A 314 5.14 -4.17 12.11
CA SER A 314 5.14 -4.66 10.73
C SER A 314 6.56 -4.66 10.15
N GLY A 315 6.73 -5.11 8.91
CA GLY A 315 8.04 -5.24 8.27
C GLY A 315 8.73 -6.57 8.57
N GLY A 316 9.79 -6.89 7.82
CA GLY A 316 10.44 -8.20 7.88
C GLY A 316 10.99 -8.56 9.26
N VAL A 317 11.51 -7.57 10.00
CA VAL A 317 12.06 -7.80 11.35
C VAL A 317 10.95 -7.96 12.40
N ALA A 318 9.74 -7.44 12.15
CA ALA A 318 8.64 -7.63 13.09
C ALA A 318 8.16 -9.09 13.20
N GLU A 319 8.45 -9.94 12.22
CA GLU A 319 8.08 -11.36 12.27
C GLU A 319 8.74 -12.09 13.46
N TYR A 320 9.91 -11.63 13.92
CA TYR A 320 10.55 -12.12 15.16
C TYR A 320 9.83 -11.66 16.43
N VAL A 321 9.26 -10.44 16.44
CA VAL A 321 8.43 -9.94 17.56
C VAL A 321 7.21 -10.83 17.77
N TYR A 322 6.63 -11.33 16.67
CA TYR A 322 5.50 -12.26 16.70
C TYR A 322 5.90 -13.74 16.78
N GLN A 323 7.19 -14.06 16.87
CA GLN A 323 7.72 -15.43 16.89
C GLN A 323 7.31 -16.29 15.68
N ARG A 324 7.09 -15.65 14.53
CA ARG A 324 6.76 -16.31 13.26
C ARG A 324 8.01 -16.69 12.47
N GLU A 325 9.10 -15.96 12.70
CA GLU A 325 10.42 -16.25 12.16
C GLU A 325 11.38 -16.64 13.30
N THR A 326 12.26 -17.61 13.03
CA THR A 326 13.28 -18.11 13.98
C THR A 326 14.63 -18.38 13.31
N ARG A 327 14.71 -18.27 11.98
CA ARG A 327 15.95 -18.48 11.22
C ARG A 327 16.86 -17.26 11.38
N GLU A 328 18.16 -17.50 11.30
CA GLU A 328 19.17 -16.43 11.25
C GLU A 328 19.58 -16.17 9.80
N PHE A 329 19.61 -14.90 9.40
CA PHE A 329 20.05 -14.48 8.06
C PHE A 329 21.42 -13.80 8.06
N GLY A 330 22.14 -13.87 9.19
CA GLY A 330 23.44 -13.21 9.36
C GLY A 330 23.34 -11.69 9.35
N ASP A 331 22.21 -11.12 9.76
CA ASP A 331 22.04 -9.68 9.91
C ASP A 331 21.56 -9.32 11.33
N MET A 332 21.15 -8.06 11.55
CA MET A 332 20.72 -7.50 12.84
C MET A 332 19.21 -7.68 13.10
N GLY A 333 18.49 -8.38 12.21
CA GLY A 333 17.04 -8.59 12.26
C GLY A 333 16.70 -10.00 12.69
#